data_AF-X1QSY5-F1
#
_entry.id   AF-X1QSY5-F1
#
_cell.length_a   1.000
_cell.length_b   1.000
_cell.length_c   1.000
_cell.angle_alpha   90.00
_cell.angle_beta   90.00
_cell.angle_gamma   90.00
#
_symmetry.space_group_name_H-M   'P 1'
#
loop_
_entity.id
_entity.type
_entity.pdbx_description
1 polymer ?
#
loop_
_entity_poly.entity_id
_entity_poly.type
_entity_poly.pdbx_seq_one_letter_code
_entity_poly.pdbx_strand_id
1 'polypeptide(L)' 'MNRHYGVKRLTLNDLEETRSFYKAELIKENLTGGERNSYLKALEIIEKCIKKEKEYQALRL' A
#
# COMPACT_ATOMS: atom_id res chain seq x y z
N MET A 1 -0.34 -32.70 -1.36
CA MET A 1 -0.19 -31.39 -2.04
C MET A 1 0.31 -30.37 -1.03
N ASN A 2 1.62 -30.16 -0.93
CA ASN A 2 2.19 -29.14 -0.05
C ASN A 2 2.15 -27.79 -0.76
N ARG A 3 1.15 -26.96 -0.45
CA ARG A 3 1.12 -25.56 -0.89
C ARG A 3 2.15 -24.80 -0.07
N HIS A 4 3.37 -24.68 -0.60
CA HIS A 4 4.31 -23.68 -0.14
C HIS A 4 3.70 -22.31 -0.42
N TYR A 5 3.03 -21.72 0.57
CA TYR A 5 2.75 -20.29 0.56
C TYR A 5 4.09 -19.58 0.76
N GLY A 6 4.85 -19.44 -0.31
CA GLY A 6 5.98 -18.52 -0.34
C GLY A 6 5.42 -17.14 -0.07
N VAL A 7 5.67 -16.59 1.12
CA VAL A 7 5.32 -15.22 1.45
C VAL A 7 6.11 -14.33 0.50
N LYS A 8 5.47 -13.91 -0.60
CA LYS A 8 6.07 -12.97 -1.55
C LYS A 8 6.35 -11.69 -0.75
N ARG A 9 7.64 -11.37 -0.58
CA ARG A 9 8.03 -10.09 0.02
C ARG A 9 7.47 -8.99 -0.86
N LEU A 10 6.63 -8.13 -0.28
CA LEU A 10 6.14 -6.93 -0.96
C LEU A 10 7.34 -6.07 -1.32
N THR A 11 7.47 -5.74 -2.60
CA THR A 11 8.50 -4.83 -3.10
C THR A 11 8.02 -3.38 -2.95
N LEU A 12 8.95 -2.43 -3.02
CA LEU A 12 8.60 -1.01 -3.05
C LEU A 12 7.65 -0.68 -4.20
N ASN A 13 7.82 -1.33 -5.37
CA ASN A 13 6.94 -1.16 -6.51
C ASN A 13 5.51 -1.65 -6.22
N ASP A 14 5.36 -2.81 -5.56
CA ASP A 14 4.02 -3.31 -5.18
C ASP A 14 3.30 -2.30 -4.26
N LEU A 15 4.05 -1.67 -3.34
CA LEU A 15 3.49 -0.64 -2.45
C LEU A 15 3.11 0.65 -3.19
N GLU A 16 3.95 1.11 -4.12
CA GLU A 16 3.71 2.31 -4.94
C GLU A 16 2.51 2.11 -5.89
N GLU A 17 2.34 0.90 -6.45
CA GLU A 17 1.17 0.52 -7.24
C GLU A 17 -0.10 0.53 -6.37
N THR A 18 -0.04 -0.12 -5.20
CA THR A 18 -1.16 -0.14 -4.25
C THR A 18 -1.55 1.28 -3.80
N ARG A 19 -0.57 2.15 -3.55
CA ARG A 19 -0.81 3.58 -3.23
C ARG A 19 -1.58 4.27 -4.36
N SER A 20 -1.18 4.02 -5.61
CA SER A 20 -1.80 4.64 -6.78
C SER A 20 -3.24 4.18 -6.96
N PHE A 21 -3.51 2.89 -6.72
CA PHE A 21 -4.85 2.32 -6.70
C PHE A 21 -5.76 3.04 -5.69
N TYR A 22 -5.35 3.15 -4.42
CA TYR A 22 -6.19 3.82 -3.41
C TYR A 22 -6.40 5.30 -3.68
N LYS A 23 -5.42 6.00 -4.28
CA LYS A 23 -5.60 7.39 -4.72
C LYS A 23 -6.65 7.51 -5.83
N ALA A 24 -6.66 6.58 -6.79
CA ALA A 24 -7.66 6.55 -7.84
C ALA A 24 -9.07 6.23 -7.29
N GLU A 25 -9.18 5.28 -6.35
CA GLU A 25 -10.45 4.96 -5.70
C GLU A 25 -11.05 6.15 -4.96
N LEU A 26 -10.22 6.93 -4.24
CA LEU A 26 -10.68 8.10 -3.47
C LEU A 26 -11.28 9.24 -4.32
N ILE A 27 -10.96 9.28 -5.62
CA ILE A 27 -11.52 10.27 -6.55
C ILE A 27 -12.98 9.95 -6.91
N LYS A 28 -13.42 8.69 -6.74
CA LYS A 28 -14.79 8.29 -7.07
C LYS A 28 -15.81 9.05 -6.21
N GLU A 29 -16.77 9.67 -6.87
CA GLU A 29 -17.81 10.49 -6.23
C GLU A 29 -18.85 9.65 -5.48
N ASN A 30 -18.97 8.36 -5.79
CA ASN A 30 -19.98 7.47 -5.21
C ASN A 30 -19.57 6.80 -3.90
N LEU A 31 -18.41 7.14 -3.33
CA LEU A 31 -17.96 6.58 -2.07
C LEU A 31 -18.80 7.11 -0.90
N THR A 32 -19.30 6.19 -0.09
CA THR A 32 -19.84 6.53 1.23
C THR A 32 -18.73 7.10 2.12
N GLY A 33 -19.11 7.88 3.14
CA GLY A 33 -18.15 8.41 4.12
C GLY A 33 -17.34 7.30 4.82
N GLY A 34 -17.94 6.13 5.05
CA GLY A 34 -17.27 4.97 5.64
C GLY A 34 -16.21 4.34 4.72
N GLU A 35 -16.53 4.17 3.44
CA GLU A 35 -15.57 3.67 2.45
C GLU A 35 -14.41 4.65 2.26
N ARG A 36 -14.72 5.95 2.14
CA ARG A 36 -13.70 6.99 2.02
C ARG A 36 -12.76 7.00 3.22
N ASN A 37 -13.27 6.91 4.44
CA ASN A 37 -12.45 6.82 5.65
C ASN A 37 -11.58 5.55 5.66
N SER A 38 -12.11 4.43 5.20
CA SER A 38 -11.37 3.16 5.13
C SER A 38 -10.21 3.25 4.13
N TYR A 39 -10.45 3.85 2.96
CA TYR A 39 -9.40 4.09 1.96
C TYR A 39 -8.34 5.08 2.42
N LEU A 40 -8.72 6.15 3.12
CA LEU A 40 -7.76 7.09 3.70
C LEU A 40 -6.83 6.40 4.72
N LYS A 41 -7.39 5.56 5.60
CA LYS A 41 -6.59 4.78 6.56
C LYS A 41 -5.66 3.79 5.89
N ALA A 42 -6.14 3.09 4.85
CA ALA A 42 -5.30 2.18 4.07
C ALA A 42 -4.14 2.92 3.38
N LEU A 43 -4.43 4.09 2.79
CA LEU A 43 -3.44 4.93 2.14
C LEU A 43 -2.36 5.40 3.12
N GLU A 44 -2.74 5.84 4.33
CA GLU A 44 -1.81 6.25 5.38
C GLU A 44 -0.85 5.11 5.77
N ILE A 45 -1.37 3.89 5.92
CA ILE A 45 -0.55 2.71 6.24
C ILE A 45 0.47 2.43 5.14
N ILE A 46 0.04 2.45 3.88
CA ILE A 46 0.92 2.19 2.73
C ILE A 46 2.01 3.24 2.60
N GLU A 47 1.67 4.52 2.79
CA GLU A 47 2.65 5.61 2.75
C GLU A 47 3.70 5.47 3.86
N LYS A 48 3.31 5.05 5.07
CA LYS A 48 4.25 4.70 6.15
C LYS A 48 5.15 3.52 5.78
N CYS A 49 4.61 2.48 5.14
CA CYS A 49 5.40 1.33 4.67
C CYS A 49 6.43 1.75 3.60
N ILE A 50 6.00 2.53 2.61
CA ILE A 50 6.88 3.08 1.55
C ILE A 50 8.02 3.89 2.16
N LYS A 51 7.71 4.78 3.12
CA LYS A 51 8.71 5.60 3.79
C LYS A 51 9.77 4.73 4.49
N LYS A 52 9.34 3.76 5.29
CA LYS A 52 10.24 2.84 6.01
C LYS A 52 11.11 2.02 5.06
N GLU A 53 10.53 1.53 3.96
CA GLU A 53 11.28 0.74 2.96
C GLU A 53 12.34 1.60 2.25
N LYS A 54 12.01 2.85 1.89
CA LYS A 54 12.97 3.80 1.33
C LYS A 54 14.10 4.14 2.30
N GLU A 55 13.76 4.39 3.57
CA GLU A 55 14.76 4.63 4.63
C GLU A 55 15.67 3.41 4.82
N TYR A 56 15.10 2.20 4.85
CA TYR A 56 15.88 0.97 4.97
C TYR A 56 16.80 0.74 3.78
N GLN A 57 16.34 0.99 2.55
CA GLN A 57 17.15 0.89 1.35
C GLN A 57 18.28 1.94 1.33
N ALA A 58 18.00 3.17 1.79
CA ALA A 58 19.01 4.23 1.89
C ALA A 58 20.10 3.93 2.94
N LEU A 59 19.75 3.26 4.05
CA LEU A 59 20.71 2.84 5.08
C LEU A 59 21.58 1.64 4.67
N ARG A 60 21.19 0.92 3.60
CA ARG A 60 21.88 -0.26 3.11
C ARG A 60 22.83 0.04 1.94
N LEU A 61 22.78 1.26 1.41
CA LEU A 61 23.66 1.83 0.38
C LEU A 61 24.84 2.56 1.04
#